data_AF-A0A7Y4WJ70-F1
#
_entry.id   AF-A0A7Y4WJ70-F1
#
_cell.length_a   1.000
_cell.length_b   1.000
_cell.length_c   1.000
_cell.angle_alpha   90.00
_cell.angle_beta   90.00
_cell.angle_gamma   90.00
#
_symmetry.space_group_name_H-M   'P 1'
#
loop_
_entity.id
_entity.type
_entity.pdbx_description
1 polymer ?
#
loop_
_entity_poly.entity_id
_entity_poly.type
_entity_poly.pdbx_seq_one_letter_code
_entity_poly.pdbx_strand_id
1 'polypeptide(L)' 'MPRPELFAVVMAGGSGTRFWPASRRARPKQFLPVWGGRA' A
#
# COMPACT_ATOMS: atom_id res chain seq x y z
N MET A 1 21.47 -12.06 -26.75
CA MET A 1 20.14 -12.47 -26.23
C MET A 1 19.49 -11.26 -25.59
N PRO A 2 18.27 -10.86 -26.01
CA PRO A 2 17.53 -9.82 -25.30
C PRO A 2 17.26 -10.29 -23.86
N ARG A 3 17.34 -9.37 -22.89
CA ARG A 3 16.96 -9.67 -21.51
C ARG A 3 15.43 -9.89 -21.45
N PRO A 4 14.94 -10.87 -20.69
CA PRO A 4 13.50 -11.03 -20.50
C PRO A 4 12.89 -9.78 -19.89
N GLU A 5 11.68 -9.43 -20.32
CA GLU A 5 10.94 -8.30 -19.78
C GLU A 5 10.61 -8.56 -18.30
N LEU A 6 10.96 -7.59 -17.45
CA LEU A 6 10.74 -7.65 -16.01
C LEU A 6 9.56 -6.74 -15.65
N PHE A 7 8.57 -7.31 -14.97
CA PHE A 7 7.42 -6.59 -14.46
C PHE A 7 7.48 -6.47 -12.94
N ALA A 8 7.14 -5.30 -12.41
CA ALA A 8 6.94 -5.08 -10.99
C ALA A 8 5.46 -5.27 -10.63
N VAL A 9 5.17 -6.05 -9.61
CA VAL A 9 3.83 -6.21 -9.05
C VAL A 9 3.81 -5.69 -7.62
N VAL A 10 2.93 -4.73 -7.35
CA VAL A 10 2.77 -4.17 -6.01
C VAL A 10 1.56 -4.82 -5.33
N MET A 11 1.82 -5.62 -4.31
CA MET A 11 0.77 -6.25 -3.51
C MET A 11 0.20 -5.23 -2.50
N ALA A 12 -0.99 -4.69 -2.77
CA ALA A 12 -1.65 -3.68 -1.93
C ALA A 12 -2.85 -4.27 -1.13
N GLY A 13 -2.61 -5.34 -0.38
CA GLY A 13 -3.61 -6.05 0.42
C GLY A 13 -3.45 -5.94 1.94
N GLY A 14 -4.42 -6.50 2.66
CA GLY A 14 -4.47 -6.55 4.13
C GLY A 14 -5.24 -5.39 4.76
N SER A 15 -6.09 -5.69 5.76
CA SER A 15 -7.03 -4.74 6.38
C SER A 15 -6.38 -3.63 7.19
N GLY A 16 -5.13 -3.82 7.64
CA GLY A 16 -4.41 -2.82 8.42
C GLY A 16 -5.01 -2.57 9.81
N THR A 17 -5.62 -3.57 10.44
CA THR A 17 -6.30 -3.44 11.76
C THR A 17 -5.41 -2.89 12.87
N ARG A 18 -4.09 -3.14 12.83
CA ARG A 18 -3.10 -2.54 13.77
C ARG A 18 -2.98 -1.02 13.65
N PHE A 19 -3.38 -0.45 12.51
CA PHE A 19 -3.42 0.99 12.28
C PHE A 19 -4.81 1.58 12.55
N TRP A 20 -5.75 0.82 13.12
CA TRP A 20 -7.01 1.40 13.59
C TRP A 20 -6.68 2.42 14.73
N PRO A 21 -7.29 3.62 14.77
CA PRO A 21 -8.42 4.08 13.98
C PRO A 21 -8.09 4.74 12.63
N ALA A 22 -6.82 4.84 12.24
CA ALA A 22 -6.44 5.46 10.97
C ALA A 22 -6.85 4.61 9.75
N SER A 23 -6.63 3.30 9.77
CA SER A 23 -7.09 2.39 8.69
C SER A 23 -8.59 2.13 8.79
N ARG A 24 -9.29 2.23 7.66
CA ARG A 24 -10.73 1.96 7.51
C ARG A 24 -10.98 1.17 6.24
N ARG A 25 -12.17 0.57 6.09
CA ARG A 25 -12.57 -0.06 4.81
C ARG A 25 -12.47 0.91 3.63
N ALA A 26 -12.88 2.16 3.85
CA ALA A 26 -12.80 3.23 2.86
C ALA A 26 -11.38 3.80 2.66
N ARG A 27 -10.47 3.60 3.63
CA ARG A 27 -9.07 4.05 3.55
C ARG A 27 -8.12 3.00 4.14
N PRO A 28 -7.74 1.97 3.35
CA PRO A 28 -6.78 0.95 3.76
C PRO A 28 -5.37 1.47 4.06
N LYS A 29 -4.55 0.66 4.74
CA LYS A 29 -3.20 1.03 5.24
C LYS A 29 -2.26 1.64 4.19
N GLN A 30 -2.33 1.20 2.94
CA GLN A 30 -1.45 1.67 1.87
C GLN A 30 -1.69 3.14 1.48
N PHE A 31 -2.82 3.72 1.91
CA PHE A 31 -3.19 5.11 1.66
C PHE A 31 -3.03 6.01 2.90
N LEU A 32 -2.44 5.49 3.98
CA LEU A 32 -2.18 6.28 5.18
C LEU A 32 -0.88 7.08 5.02
N PRO A 33 -0.84 8.36 5.42
CA PRO A 33 0.36 9.18 5.38
C PRO A 33 1.25 8.87 6.59
N VAL A 34 1.90 7.71 6.57
CA VAL A 34 2.67 7.18 7.71
C VAL A 34 4.02 7.90 7.96
N TRP A 35 4.48 8.74 7.02
CA TRP A 35 5.71 9.55 7.15
C TRP A 35 5.52 11.03 6.77
N GLY A 36 4.43 11.66 7.22
CA GLY A 36 4.21 13.10 6.98
C GLY A 36 4.00 13.49 5.50
N GLY A 37 3.67 12.50 4.66
CA GLY A 37 3.36 12.70 3.24
C GLY A 37 1.95 13.25 3.00
N ARG A 38 1.59 13.45 1.73
CA ARG A 38 0.27 13.96 1.33
C ARG A 38 -0.85 12.99 1.72
N ALA A 39 -1.94 13.56 2.24
CA ALA A 39 -3.15 12.86 2.66
C ALA A 39 -4.15 12.67 1.53
#